data_AF-A0A6A5XMY1-F1
#
_entry.id   AF-A0A6A5XMY1-F1
#
_cell.length_a   1.000
_cell.length_b   1.000
_cell.length_c   1.000
_cell.angle_alpha   90.00
_cell.angle_beta   90.00
_cell.angle_gamma   90.00
#
_symmetry.space_group_name_H-M   'P 1'
#
loop_
_entity.id
_entity.type
_entity.pdbx_description
1 polymer ?
#
loop_
_entity_poly.entity_id
_entity_poly.type
_entity_poly.pdbx_seq_one_letter_code
_entity_poly.pdbx_strand_id
1 'polypeptide(L)'
;MSRVRLNWNEWKDTIIDVYVTQDKSRSEVLEFLNAHGFEAKDRTLKAWIQRWKLQKTNNERDMRTAVQLAIDYQQQNPDNWNEDETNFRIQHRTVEFKDVRRYFKRKNIHDPFEWFKSLPPEDYQSSDHVHLIPRGEFVLTPVDQRQSPELTPEEEEEEEEEEAEYVDVEEDPVNSLQLVLPSPAESPIPRTLAPPTQLWLNEKLIWCAEVYCASFVDSTTVFSPREPPVHMHTLHGKFGAKMQDGIFHASQNNFDLATKDFEKAHELLDCLVPEADLMAFAQVFTILCELSVASQQLPMTQPESGVNPFFLKEIRRLTLDHLLDVARKYLKDEHPLRQCLEILQEVEDIHRSLVESMHKMVDISLQGPNAWTGLYLMERYCDCLYHAGISGERQTQRARLLQLQESQYGKTRGNVLWTLTNVADDYLEMFQFKRAEECYSEALQRADFGLGGYAKAKIRFAAFEGLARVALVRSQVQSASAAWGHSASGFNISLQQSSSRRLDGLTEALRNLHLAEAEALKRSDFSSRRLARVCLSREVVQKEIENFINSRDAQ
;
A
#
# COMPACT_ATOMS: atom_id res chain seq x y z
N MET A 1 -40.98 11.54 -9.96
CA MET A 1 -40.56 10.82 -8.73
C MET A 1 -39.13 10.32 -8.95
N SER A 2 -38.15 11.00 -8.35
CA SER A 2 -36.74 10.63 -8.43
C SER A 2 -36.53 9.28 -7.73
N ARG A 3 -35.92 8.31 -8.41
CA ARG A 3 -35.47 7.07 -7.77
C ARG A 3 -34.35 7.41 -6.80
N VAL A 4 -34.67 7.51 -5.51
CA VAL A 4 -33.68 7.56 -4.44
C VAL A 4 -32.79 6.33 -4.61
N ARG A 5 -31.49 6.53 -4.87
CA ARG A 5 -30.54 5.42 -4.92
C ARG A 5 -30.39 4.90 -3.49
N LEU A 6 -30.78 3.65 -3.26
CA LEU A 6 -30.65 2.97 -1.98
C LEU A 6 -29.17 2.89 -1.59
N ASN A 7 -28.79 3.47 -0.44
CA ASN A 7 -27.45 3.39 0.10
C ASN A 7 -27.30 2.13 0.97
N TRP A 8 -26.72 1.07 0.40
CA TRP A 8 -26.55 -0.22 1.10
C TRP A 8 -25.51 -0.16 2.22
N ASN A 9 -24.57 0.78 2.19
CA ASN A 9 -23.52 0.87 3.21
C ASN A 9 -24.08 1.33 4.56
N GLU A 10 -25.12 2.17 4.58
CA GLU A 10 -25.80 2.60 5.80
C GLU A 10 -26.48 1.43 6.53
N TRP A 11 -26.92 0.42 5.80
CA TRP A 11 -27.61 -0.76 6.33
C TRP A 11 -26.67 -1.94 6.60
N LYS A 12 -25.36 -1.78 6.36
CA LYS A 12 -24.41 -2.89 6.43
C LYS A 12 -24.39 -3.53 7.82
N ASP A 13 -24.25 -2.74 8.88
CA ASP A 13 -24.12 -3.27 10.24
C ASP A 13 -25.42 -3.88 10.73
N THR A 14 -26.57 -3.31 10.37
CA THR A 14 -27.88 -3.89 10.64
C THR A 14 -28.08 -5.22 9.89
N ILE A 15 -27.65 -5.30 8.63
CA ILE A 15 -27.72 -6.56 7.86
C ILE A 15 -26.79 -7.61 8.47
N ILE A 16 -25.58 -7.22 8.90
CA ILE A 16 -24.67 -8.13 9.61
C ILE A 16 -25.35 -8.63 10.88
N ASP A 17 -25.88 -7.75 11.71
CA ASP A 17 -26.54 -8.15 12.95
C ASP A 17 -27.71 -9.11 12.70
N VAL A 18 -28.63 -8.75 11.80
CA VAL A 18 -29.83 -9.56 11.54
C VAL A 18 -29.49 -10.87 10.81
N TYR A 19 -28.59 -10.85 9.83
CA TYR A 19 -28.29 -12.03 9.02
C TYR A 19 -27.30 -12.98 9.70
N VAL A 20 -26.33 -12.43 10.44
CA VAL A 20 -25.19 -13.15 10.99
C VAL A 20 -25.37 -13.40 12.48
N THR A 21 -25.61 -12.35 13.28
CA THR A 21 -25.75 -12.46 14.75
C THR A 21 -27.07 -13.15 15.13
N GLN A 22 -28.19 -12.71 14.55
CA GLN A 22 -29.52 -13.27 14.82
C GLN A 22 -29.84 -14.53 14.00
N ASP A 23 -28.89 -15.00 13.18
CA ASP A 23 -29.00 -16.15 12.27
C ASP A 23 -30.24 -16.17 11.35
N LYS A 24 -30.82 -15.00 11.00
CA LYS A 24 -32.00 -14.97 10.12
C LYS A 24 -31.67 -15.41 8.69
N SER A 25 -32.66 -16.00 8.01
CA SER A 25 -32.58 -16.34 6.59
C SER A 25 -32.57 -15.10 5.71
N ARG A 26 -32.15 -15.24 4.44
CA ARG A 26 -32.18 -14.11 3.48
C ARG A 26 -33.59 -13.56 3.26
N SER A 27 -34.62 -14.41 3.35
CA SER A 27 -36.01 -14.00 3.19
C SER A 27 -36.47 -13.13 4.37
N GLU A 28 -36.09 -13.50 5.59
CA GLU A 28 -36.41 -12.73 6.80
C GLU A 28 -35.63 -11.42 6.86
N VAL A 29 -34.38 -11.39 6.41
CA VAL A 29 -33.61 -10.13 6.28
C VAL A 29 -34.29 -9.21 5.26
N LEU A 30 -34.77 -9.76 4.14
CA LEU A 30 -35.48 -8.98 3.14
C LEU A 30 -36.79 -8.39 3.68
N GLU A 31 -37.56 -9.20 4.42
CA GLU A 31 -38.78 -8.75 5.09
C GLU A 31 -38.47 -7.67 6.12
N PHE A 32 -37.43 -7.86 6.94
CA PHE A 32 -36.95 -6.88 7.90
C PHE A 32 -36.59 -5.55 7.22
N LEU A 33 -35.81 -5.58 6.13
CA LEU A 33 -35.42 -4.38 5.40
C LEU A 33 -36.63 -3.65 4.80
N ASN A 34 -37.55 -4.39 4.16
CA ASN A 34 -38.75 -3.82 3.57
C ASN A 34 -39.68 -3.21 4.62
N ALA A 35 -39.81 -3.83 5.80
CA ALA A 35 -40.60 -3.30 6.91
C ALA A 35 -40.06 -1.96 7.44
N HIS A 36 -38.75 -1.70 7.29
CA HIS A 36 -38.11 -0.44 7.69
C HIS A 36 -37.95 0.55 6.52
N GLY A 37 -38.73 0.38 5.44
CA GLY A 37 -38.75 1.30 4.30
C GLY A 37 -37.56 1.16 3.34
N PHE A 38 -36.73 0.14 3.50
CA PHE A 38 -35.64 -0.17 2.57
C PHE A 38 -36.10 -1.21 1.55
N GLU A 39 -36.53 -0.76 0.36
CA GLU A 39 -37.06 -1.61 -0.72
C GLU A 39 -35.96 -2.50 -1.36
N ALA A 40 -35.55 -3.55 -0.64
CA ALA A 40 -34.56 -4.51 -1.09
C ALA A 40 -35.18 -5.59 -1.99
N LYS A 41 -34.43 -6.00 -3.02
CA LYS A 41 -34.72 -7.20 -3.83
C LYS A 41 -33.75 -8.32 -3.45
N ASP A 42 -34.23 -9.57 -3.44
CA ASP A 42 -33.42 -10.74 -3.05
C ASP A 42 -32.11 -10.84 -3.84
N ARG A 43 -32.17 -10.60 -5.16
CA ARG A 43 -30.98 -10.61 -6.02
C ARG A 43 -29.94 -9.58 -5.57
N THR A 44 -30.36 -8.41 -5.14
CA THR A 44 -29.46 -7.33 -4.69
C THR A 44 -28.89 -7.64 -3.31
N LEU A 45 -29.74 -8.09 -2.37
CA LEU A 45 -29.30 -8.54 -1.04
C LEU A 45 -28.28 -9.68 -1.14
N LYS A 46 -28.52 -10.67 -2.02
CA LYS A 46 -27.57 -11.76 -2.29
C LYS A 46 -26.22 -11.24 -2.79
N ALA A 47 -26.22 -10.27 -3.70
CA ALA A 47 -24.98 -9.68 -4.21
C ALA A 47 -24.19 -8.95 -3.12
N TRP A 48 -24.87 -8.26 -2.21
CA TRP A 48 -24.23 -7.59 -1.07
C TRP A 48 -23.72 -8.55 -0.01
N ILE A 49 -24.48 -9.60 0.34
CA ILE A 49 -24.01 -10.68 1.21
C ILE A 49 -22.72 -11.30 0.64
N GLN A 50 -22.66 -11.52 -0.67
CA GLN A 50 -21.45 -12.01 -1.34
C GLN A 50 -20.32 -10.99 -1.31
N ARG A 51 -20.61 -9.71 -1.60
CA ARG A 51 -19.62 -8.62 -1.60
C ARG A 51 -18.99 -8.38 -0.23
N TRP A 52 -19.79 -8.47 0.83
CA TRP A 52 -19.35 -8.35 2.22
C TRP A 52 -18.85 -9.67 2.81
N LYS A 53 -18.79 -10.75 2.02
CA LYS A 53 -18.34 -12.09 2.45
C LYS A 53 -19.09 -12.62 3.69
N LEU A 54 -20.39 -12.36 3.80
CA LEU A 54 -21.22 -12.83 4.92
C LEU A 54 -21.80 -14.23 4.68
N GLN A 55 -21.21 -15.03 3.79
CA GLN A 55 -21.79 -16.31 3.38
C GLN A 55 -21.84 -17.27 4.58
N LYS A 56 -23.00 -17.89 4.84
CA LYS A 56 -23.13 -18.87 5.92
C LYS A 56 -22.36 -20.18 5.67
N THR A 57 -21.88 -20.39 4.45
CA THR A 57 -21.13 -21.58 4.07
C THR A 57 -19.69 -21.51 4.57
N ASN A 58 -19.28 -22.52 5.33
CA ASN A 58 -17.91 -22.66 5.80
C ASN A 58 -16.97 -22.95 4.62
N ASN A 59 -16.04 -22.03 4.36
CA ASN A 59 -14.98 -22.23 3.37
C ASN A 59 -13.94 -23.22 3.93
N GLU A 60 -13.42 -24.10 3.07
CA GLU A 60 -12.39 -25.07 3.43
C GLU A 60 -11.15 -24.41 4.02
N ARG A 61 -10.74 -23.26 3.48
CA ARG A 61 -9.59 -22.49 3.99
C ARG A 61 -9.81 -22.00 5.43
N ASP A 62 -11.00 -21.53 5.76
CA ASP A 62 -11.33 -21.04 7.10
C ASP A 62 -11.37 -22.20 8.10
N MET A 63 -11.97 -23.33 7.71
CA MET A 63 -12.01 -24.54 8.54
C MET A 63 -10.61 -25.12 8.80
N ARG A 64 -9.72 -25.10 7.80
CA ARG A 64 -8.30 -25.47 7.96
C ARG A 64 -7.59 -24.57 8.96
N THR A 65 -7.81 -23.26 8.86
CA THR A 65 -7.20 -22.29 9.77
C THR A 65 -7.70 -22.48 11.21
N ALA A 66 -8.99 -22.78 11.40
CA ALA A 66 -9.52 -23.11 12.72
C ALA A 66 -8.86 -24.35 13.33
N VAL A 67 -8.61 -25.38 12.52
CA VAL A 67 -7.86 -26.58 12.96
C VAL A 67 -6.41 -26.24 13.34
N GLN A 68 -5.71 -25.43 12.54
CA GLN A 68 -4.35 -24.98 12.89
C GLN A 68 -4.34 -24.26 14.24
N LEU A 69 -5.23 -23.28 14.43
CA LEU A 69 -5.30 -22.51 15.67
C LEU A 69 -5.66 -23.38 16.88
N ALA A 70 -6.50 -24.40 16.68
CA ALA A 70 -6.80 -25.39 17.70
C ALA A 70 -5.56 -26.19 18.12
N ILE A 71 -4.77 -26.67 17.15
CA ILE A 71 -3.52 -27.39 17.40
C ILE A 71 -2.52 -26.50 18.15
N ASP A 72 -2.35 -25.27 17.70
CA ASP A 72 -1.42 -24.32 18.31
C ASP A 72 -1.82 -24.01 19.76
N TYR A 73 -3.13 -23.80 20.01
CA TYR A 73 -3.65 -23.54 21.34
C TYR A 73 -3.51 -24.74 22.27
N GLN A 74 -3.79 -25.95 21.78
CA GLN A 74 -3.60 -27.20 22.53
C GLN A 74 -2.14 -27.40 22.92
N GLN A 75 -1.19 -27.06 22.04
CA GLN A 75 0.25 -27.16 22.33
C GLN A 75 0.72 -26.12 23.35
N GLN A 76 0.17 -24.91 23.31
CA GLN A 76 0.54 -23.83 24.22
C GLN A 76 -0.12 -23.96 25.60
N ASN A 77 -1.33 -24.52 25.68
CA ASN A 77 -2.13 -24.59 26.90
C ASN A 77 -2.76 -25.98 27.09
N PRO A 78 -1.95 -27.05 27.29
CA PRO A 78 -2.44 -28.42 27.35
C PRO A 78 -3.47 -28.66 28.46
N ASP A 79 -3.27 -28.02 29.62
CA ASP A 79 -4.14 -28.18 30.80
C ASP A 79 -5.50 -27.48 30.65
N ASN A 80 -5.65 -26.54 29.70
CA ASN A 80 -6.86 -25.76 29.47
C ASN A 80 -7.56 -26.09 28.13
N TRP A 81 -7.08 -27.12 27.42
CA TRP A 81 -7.70 -27.57 26.17
C TRP A 81 -8.99 -28.35 26.46
N ASN A 82 -10.13 -27.78 26.08
CA ASN A 82 -11.40 -28.50 25.98
C ASN A 82 -11.99 -28.30 24.60
N GLU A 83 -12.18 -29.41 23.88
CA GLU A 83 -12.72 -29.41 22.52
C GLU A 83 -14.15 -28.84 22.47
N ASP A 84 -14.99 -29.19 23.44
CA ASP A 84 -16.40 -28.79 23.47
C ASP A 84 -16.59 -27.31 23.85
N GLU A 85 -15.58 -26.69 24.44
CA GLU A 85 -15.61 -25.27 24.83
C GLU A 85 -14.84 -24.37 23.87
N THR A 86 -14.14 -24.94 22.89
CA THR A 86 -13.31 -24.19 21.95
C THR A 86 -14.16 -23.57 20.84
N ASN A 87 -14.06 -22.25 20.72
CA ASN A 87 -14.83 -21.44 19.79
C ASN A 87 -13.93 -20.63 18.83
N PHE A 88 -14.42 -20.41 17.62
CA PHE A 88 -13.75 -19.60 16.61
C PHE A 88 -14.65 -18.47 16.13
N ARG A 89 -14.10 -17.28 15.96
CA ARG A 89 -14.75 -16.22 15.19
C ARG A 89 -14.35 -16.37 13.72
N ILE A 90 -15.29 -16.80 12.88
CA ILE A 90 -15.10 -17.01 11.44
C ILE A 90 -16.07 -16.10 10.68
N GLN A 91 -15.55 -15.10 9.96
CA GLN A 91 -16.37 -14.17 9.15
C GLN A 91 -17.55 -13.58 9.94
N HIS A 92 -17.27 -13.08 11.16
CA HIS A 92 -18.23 -12.52 12.12
C HIS A 92 -19.17 -13.51 12.82
N ARG A 93 -19.02 -14.82 12.60
CA ARG A 93 -19.80 -15.86 13.30
C ARG A 93 -18.97 -16.56 14.35
N THR A 94 -19.58 -16.89 15.47
CA THR A 94 -19.02 -17.86 16.40
C THR A 94 -19.29 -19.26 15.84
N VAL A 95 -18.22 -20.02 15.60
CA VAL A 95 -18.26 -21.40 15.13
C VAL A 95 -17.62 -22.25 16.21
N GLU A 96 -18.38 -23.18 16.75
CA GLU A 96 -17.88 -24.13 17.72
C GLU A 96 -16.97 -25.17 17.05
N PHE A 97 -15.97 -25.71 17.77
CA PHE A 97 -15.10 -26.74 17.21
C PHE A 97 -15.88 -28.00 16.77
N LYS A 98 -17.01 -28.31 17.41
CA LYS A 98 -17.91 -29.40 16.99
C LYS A 98 -18.40 -29.24 15.54
N ASP A 99 -18.62 -28.01 15.09
CA ASP A 99 -19.04 -27.72 13.71
C ASP A 99 -17.88 -27.80 12.73
N VAL A 100 -16.66 -27.44 13.16
CA VAL A 100 -15.43 -27.68 12.40
C VAL A 100 -15.23 -29.19 12.18
N ARG A 101 -15.39 -30.01 13.23
CA ARG A 101 -15.37 -31.48 13.09
C ARG A 101 -16.46 -32.01 12.17
N ARG A 102 -17.69 -31.52 12.33
CA ARG A 102 -18.82 -31.91 11.46
C ARG A 102 -18.53 -31.58 9.99
N TYR A 103 -17.87 -30.45 9.72
CA TYR A 103 -17.43 -30.08 8.37
C TYR A 103 -16.44 -31.09 7.79
N PHE A 104 -15.37 -31.42 8.53
CA PHE A 104 -14.37 -32.39 8.08
C PHE A 104 -14.92 -33.82 7.95
N LYS A 105 -15.82 -34.22 8.86
CA LYS A 105 -16.52 -35.51 8.79
C LYS A 105 -17.33 -35.65 7.50
N ARG A 106 -18.01 -34.58 7.04
CA ARG A 106 -18.73 -34.58 5.75
C ARG A 106 -17.80 -34.70 4.54
N LYS A 107 -16.51 -34.40 4.71
CA LYS A 107 -15.43 -34.56 3.71
C LYS A 107 -14.69 -35.90 3.84
N ASN A 108 -15.21 -36.83 4.66
CA ASN A 108 -14.59 -38.12 4.94
C ASN A 108 -13.22 -38.02 5.65
N ILE A 109 -13.03 -36.95 6.43
CA ILE A 109 -11.87 -36.73 7.29
C ILE A 109 -12.33 -36.91 8.74
N HIS A 110 -11.92 -38.02 9.36
CA HIS A 110 -12.37 -38.40 10.70
C HIS A 110 -11.62 -37.66 11.81
N ASP A 111 -10.32 -37.45 11.64
CA ASP A 111 -9.47 -36.71 12.57
C ASP A 111 -8.88 -35.49 11.86
N PRO A 112 -9.43 -34.29 12.10
CA PRO A 112 -8.92 -33.06 11.50
C PRO A 112 -7.48 -32.74 11.91
N PHE A 113 -7.05 -33.14 13.11
CA PHE A 113 -5.71 -32.82 13.63
C PHE A 113 -4.65 -33.65 12.92
N GLU A 114 -4.82 -34.96 12.86
CA GLU A 114 -3.89 -35.84 12.15
C GLU A 114 -3.89 -35.57 10.65
N TRP A 115 -5.06 -35.31 10.06
CA TRP A 115 -5.15 -34.91 8.66
C TRP A 115 -4.36 -33.62 8.40
N PHE A 116 -4.51 -32.60 9.24
CA PHE A 116 -3.81 -31.33 9.05
C PHE A 116 -2.30 -31.48 9.18
N LYS A 117 -1.80 -32.24 10.17
CA LYS A 117 -0.36 -32.55 10.34
C LYS A 117 0.23 -33.31 9.16
N SER A 118 -0.58 -34.06 8.40
CA SER A 118 -0.14 -34.81 7.22
C SER A 118 0.03 -33.95 5.96
N LEU A 119 -0.44 -32.69 5.98
CA LEU A 119 -0.34 -31.78 4.83
C LEU A 119 1.09 -31.25 4.63
N PRO A 120 1.54 -31.04 3.38
CA PRO A 120 2.82 -30.41 3.12
C PRO A 120 2.80 -28.93 3.57
N PRO A 121 3.94 -28.36 4.00
CA PRO A 121 3.99 -26.99 4.52
C PRO A 121 3.51 -25.90 3.56
N GLU A 122 3.54 -26.17 2.25
CA GLU A 122 3.10 -25.27 1.20
C GLU A 122 1.57 -25.05 1.19
N ASP A 123 0.81 -25.97 1.81
CA ASP A 123 -0.65 -25.90 1.91
C ASP A 123 -1.14 -25.14 3.16
N TYR A 124 -0.22 -24.65 4.00
CA TYR A 124 -0.52 -23.84 5.18
C TYR A 124 -0.85 -22.39 4.81
N GLN A 125 -1.97 -22.18 4.11
CA GLN A 125 -2.51 -20.85 3.87
C GLN A 125 -3.49 -20.47 4.97
N SER A 126 -3.02 -19.74 5.99
CA SER A 126 -3.89 -19.19 7.03
C SER A 126 -4.91 -18.21 6.45
N SER A 127 -6.08 -18.15 7.07
CA SER A 127 -7.12 -17.16 6.80
C SER A 127 -7.08 -16.07 7.86
N ASP A 128 -6.95 -14.82 7.44
CA ASP A 128 -6.95 -13.65 8.36
C ASP A 128 -8.31 -13.42 9.03
N HIS A 129 -9.34 -14.18 8.66
CA HIS A 129 -10.72 -14.02 9.13
C HIS A 129 -11.14 -15.05 10.17
N VAL A 130 -10.18 -15.84 10.68
CA VAL A 130 -10.41 -16.86 11.70
C VAL A 130 -9.60 -16.52 12.93
N HIS A 131 -10.29 -16.34 14.05
CA HIS A 131 -9.67 -16.09 15.34
C HIS A 131 -10.17 -17.11 16.35
N LEU A 132 -9.27 -17.66 17.15
CA LEU A 132 -9.63 -18.45 18.32
C LEU A 132 -10.22 -17.50 19.38
N ILE A 133 -11.31 -17.90 20.02
CA ILE A 133 -11.88 -17.19 21.17
C ILE A 133 -11.44 -17.93 22.43
N PRO A 134 -10.54 -17.37 23.26
CA PRO A 134 -10.08 -18.01 24.48
C PRO A 134 -11.21 -18.23 25.48
N ARG A 135 -11.08 -19.30 26.27
CA ARG A 135 -11.97 -19.60 27.39
C ARG A 135 -12.00 -18.40 28.36
N GLY A 136 -13.20 -17.86 28.61
CA GLY A 136 -13.42 -16.73 29.52
C GLY A 136 -13.71 -15.38 28.84
N GLU A 137 -13.52 -15.24 27.52
CA GLU A 137 -13.84 -14.00 26.78
C GLU A 137 -15.26 -14.00 26.18
N PHE A 138 -16.23 -14.66 26.82
CA PHE A 138 -17.63 -14.56 26.39
C PHE A 138 -18.17 -13.16 26.68
N VAL A 139 -18.03 -12.25 25.71
CA VAL A 139 -18.90 -11.08 25.63
C VAL A 139 -20.28 -11.58 25.22
N LEU A 140 -21.17 -11.71 26.20
CA LEU A 140 -22.58 -12.01 25.97
C LEU A 140 -23.16 -10.97 25.01
N THR A 141 -23.46 -11.38 23.77
CA THR A 141 -24.42 -10.65 22.95
C THR A 141 -25.83 -10.99 23.46
N PRO A 142 -26.71 -10.01 23.66
CA PRO A 142 -27.98 -10.23 24.35
C PRO A 142 -29.04 -10.85 23.43
N VAL A 143 -28.97 -12.16 23.14
CA VAL A 143 -30.13 -13.03 22.81
C VAL A 143 -29.68 -14.49 22.96
N ASP A 144 -29.83 -15.09 24.14
CA ASP A 144 -29.93 -16.55 24.26
C ASP A 144 -30.81 -16.91 25.47
N GLN A 145 -32.11 -16.69 25.31
CA GLN A 145 -33.13 -17.42 26.06
C GLN A 145 -34.06 -18.09 25.04
N ARG A 146 -33.76 -19.34 24.69
CA ARG A 146 -34.74 -20.25 24.11
C ARG A 146 -35.39 -21.05 25.24
N GLN A 147 -36.65 -20.75 25.48
CA GLN A 147 -37.56 -21.52 26.32
C GLN A 147 -37.75 -22.95 25.80
N SER A 148 -37.84 -23.92 26.73
CA SER A 148 -38.74 -25.08 26.75
C SER A 148 -38.54 -25.83 28.09
N PRO A 149 -39.51 -26.60 28.60
CA PRO A 149 -40.66 -26.14 29.37
C PRO A 149 -40.66 -26.63 30.83
N GLU A 150 -41.20 -25.78 31.71
CA GLU A 150 -42.10 -26.06 32.84
C GLU A 150 -42.05 -27.46 33.50
N LEU A 151 -41.41 -27.52 34.68
CA LEU A 151 -41.81 -28.37 35.81
C LEU A 151 -41.60 -27.58 37.12
N THR A 152 -42.61 -27.60 37.98
CA THR A 152 -42.78 -26.83 39.22
C THR A 152 -42.21 -27.58 40.45
N PRO A 153 -42.42 -27.15 41.72
CA PRO A 153 -41.36 -26.65 42.59
C PRO A 153 -41.16 -27.49 43.87
N GLU A 154 -40.05 -27.30 44.58
CA GLU A 154 -39.85 -27.62 46.01
C GLU A 154 -38.49 -26.94 46.39
N GLU A 155 -38.49 -25.94 47.28
CA GLU A 155 -38.07 -26.01 48.70
C GLU A 155 -36.58 -26.37 48.85
N GLU A 156 -35.70 -25.74 49.64
CA GLU A 156 -35.67 -24.71 50.68
C GLU A 156 -34.16 -24.39 50.93
N GLU A 157 -33.87 -23.47 51.87
CA GLU A 157 -32.59 -23.21 52.57
C GLU A 157 -31.63 -22.21 51.88
N GLU A 158 -31.54 -20.93 52.30
CA GLU A 158 -30.92 -20.36 53.53
C GLU A 158 -29.40 -20.57 53.61
N GLU A 159 -28.65 -19.46 53.53
CA GLU A 159 -27.44 -19.13 54.35
C GLU A 159 -26.92 -17.73 53.92
N GLU A 160 -27.08 -16.74 54.81
CA GLU A 160 -26.04 -15.99 55.56
C GLU A 160 -25.15 -15.07 54.68
N GLU A 161 -25.42 -13.75 54.66
CA GLU A 161 -24.83 -12.72 55.56
C GLU A 161 -23.30 -12.72 55.60
N GLU A 162 -22.67 -11.82 54.83
CA GLU A 162 -21.43 -11.17 55.25
C GLU A 162 -21.46 -9.69 54.81
N GLU A 163 -21.62 -8.82 55.81
CA GLU A 163 -21.45 -7.38 55.73
C GLU A 163 -19.97 -7.05 55.46
N ALA A 164 -19.70 -6.36 54.36
CA ALA A 164 -18.41 -5.68 54.15
C ALA A 164 -18.61 -4.16 54.22
N GLU A 165 -18.10 -3.65 55.34
CA GLU A 165 -17.89 -2.26 55.76
C GLU A 165 -17.40 -1.35 54.61
N TYR A 166 -18.22 -0.37 54.22
CA TYR A 166 -17.83 0.72 53.32
C TYR A 166 -17.00 1.74 54.09
N VAL A 167 -15.71 1.85 53.75
CA VAL A 167 -14.86 2.98 54.13
C VAL A 167 -15.05 4.07 53.07
N ASP A 168 -15.59 5.21 53.49
CA ASP A 168 -15.62 6.45 52.72
C ASP A 168 -14.19 6.88 52.38
N VAL A 169 -13.85 6.86 51.09
CA VAL A 169 -12.70 7.58 50.55
C VAL A 169 -13.26 8.74 49.75
N GLU A 170 -13.07 9.95 50.26
CA GLU A 170 -13.30 11.20 49.54
C GLU A 170 -12.44 11.20 48.27
N GLU A 171 -13.08 11.08 47.10
CA GLU A 171 -12.44 11.40 45.82
C GLU A 171 -12.61 12.89 45.52
N ASP A 172 -11.50 13.61 45.59
CA ASP A 172 -11.33 14.94 45.00
C ASP A 172 -11.65 14.88 43.49
N PRO A 173 -12.35 15.89 42.92
CA PRO A 173 -12.67 15.90 41.50
C PRO A 173 -11.41 16.15 40.68
N VAL A 174 -10.97 15.11 39.95
CA VAL A 174 -9.92 15.21 38.94
C VAL A 174 -10.40 16.12 37.82
N ASN A 175 -9.76 17.28 37.79
CA ASN A 175 -9.84 18.34 36.82
C ASN A 175 -9.76 17.78 35.39
N SER A 176 -10.84 17.94 34.63
CA SER A 176 -10.84 17.71 33.19
C SER A 176 -9.95 18.77 32.53
N LEU A 177 -8.73 18.38 32.14
CA LEU A 177 -7.85 19.20 31.31
C LEU A 177 -8.48 19.36 29.92
N GLN A 178 -9.29 20.40 29.75
CA GLN A 178 -9.54 20.99 28.44
C GLN A 178 -8.20 21.51 27.92
N LEU A 179 -7.72 20.94 26.81
CA LEU A 179 -6.70 21.57 25.98
C LEU A 179 -7.27 22.90 25.46
N VAL A 180 -6.98 23.99 26.18
CA VAL A 180 -7.13 25.35 25.67
C VAL A 180 -6.00 25.57 24.67
N LEU A 181 -6.32 25.42 23.38
CA LEU A 181 -5.48 25.96 22.31
C LEU A 181 -5.31 27.48 22.54
N PRO A 182 -4.10 28.05 22.43
CA PRO A 182 -3.93 29.49 22.56
C PRO A 182 -4.67 30.20 21.43
N SER A 183 -5.68 30.99 21.79
CA SER A 183 -6.33 31.95 20.91
C SER A 183 -5.29 32.94 20.39
N PRO A 184 -5.02 33.04 19.09
CA PRO A 184 -4.18 34.11 18.57
C PRO A 184 -4.93 35.43 18.78
N ALA A 185 -4.25 36.40 19.39
CA ALA A 185 -4.79 37.74 19.61
C ALA A 185 -5.21 38.34 18.25
N GLU A 186 -6.52 38.50 18.07
CA GLU A 186 -7.10 39.21 16.93
C GLU A 186 -6.70 40.69 17.00
N SER A 187 -5.64 41.05 16.29
CA SER A 187 -5.43 42.44 15.87
C SER A 187 -6.22 42.67 14.58
N PRO A 188 -7.13 43.66 14.52
CA PRO A 188 -7.92 43.93 13.33
C PRO A 188 -7.05 44.65 12.29
N ILE A 189 -6.41 43.87 11.41
CA ILE A 189 -5.74 44.42 10.23
C ILE A 189 -6.84 44.74 9.18
N PRO A 190 -6.84 45.92 8.56
CA PRO A 190 -7.85 46.29 7.57
C PRO A 190 -7.86 45.31 6.39
N ARG A 191 -9.01 44.67 6.17
CA ARG A 191 -9.30 43.80 5.00
C ARG A 191 -9.42 44.64 3.73
N THR A 192 -8.28 45.06 3.20
CA THR A 192 -8.10 45.27 1.76
C THR A 192 -7.08 44.23 1.32
N LEU A 193 -7.56 43.00 1.17
CA LEU A 193 -6.74 41.82 0.93
C LEU A 193 -6.16 41.89 -0.49
N ALA A 194 -4.87 42.22 -0.59
CA ALA A 194 -4.08 41.78 -1.73
C ALA A 194 -4.26 40.25 -1.88
N PRO A 195 -4.28 39.70 -3.11
CA PRO A 195 -4.33 38.27 -3.29
C PRO A 195 -3.20 37.62 -2.48
N PRO A 196 -3.45 36.43 -1.87
CA PRO A 196 -2.43 35.75 -1.08
C PRO A 196 -1.15 35.56 -1.91
N THR A 197 0.00 35.83 -1.30
CA THR A 197 1.28 35.63 -1.97
C THR A 197 1.54 34.12 -2.12
N GLN A 198 2.26 33.72 -3.17
CA GLN A 198 2.65 32.31 -3.37
C GLN A 198 3.44 31.75 -2.17
N LEU A 199 4.23 32.59 -1.49
CA LEU A 199 4.92 32.23 -0.25
C LEU A 199 3.92 31.84 0.85
N TRP A 200 2.88 32.66 1.07
CA TRP A 200 1.85 32.37 2.07
C TRP A 200 1.07 31.10 1.74
N LEU A 201 0.73 30.88 0.46
CA LEU A 201 0.07 29.65 0.03
C LEU A 201 0.92 28.42 0.34
N ASN A 202 2.23 28.49 0.07
CA ASN A 202 3.15 27.40 0.37
C ASN A 202 3.25 27.13 1.88
N GLU A 203 3.47 28.17 2.69
CA GLU A 203 3.54 28.05 4.15
C GLU A 203 2.24 27.45 4.73
N LYS A 204 1.08 27.89 4.20
CA LYS A 204 -0.21 27.36 4.62
C LYS A 204 -0.40 25.90 4.21
N LEU A 205 0.02 25.50 3.01
CA LEU A 205 -0.05 24.11 2.58
C LEU A 205 0.76 23.20 3.51
N ILE A 206 2.00 23.59 3.80
CA ILE A 206 2.90 22.85 4.69
C ILE A 206 2.25 22.70 6.07
N TRP A 207 1.73 23.81 6.62
CA TRP A 207 1.04 23.79 7.91
C TRP A 207 -0.19 22.87 7.89
N CYS A 208 -1.04 22.92 6.85
CA CYS A 208 -2.19 22.03 6.75
C CYS A 208 -1.77 20.55 6.67
N ALA A 209 -0.67 20.24 5.96
CA ALA A 209 -0.14 18.88 5.86
C ALA A 209 0.45 18.40 7.21
N GLU A 210 1.14 19.28 7.93
CA GLU A 210 1.63 19.02 9.29
C GLU A 210 0.47 18.73 10.26
N VAL A 211 -0.55 19.59 10.29
CA VAL A 211 -1.71 19.42 11.18
C VAL A 211 -2.47 18.14 10.84
N TYR A 212 -2.67 17.84 9.55
CA TYR A 212 -3.28 16.58 9.13
C TYR A 212 -2.50 15.37 9.64
N CYS A 213 -1.18 15.36 9.40
CA CYS A 213 -0.31 14.27 9.81
C CYS A 213 -0.26 14.10 11.33
N ALA A 214 -0.13 15.20 12.08
CA ALA A 214 -0.13 15.18 13.55
C ALA A 214 -1.46 14.63 14.09
N SER A 215 -2.60 15.10 13.57
CA SER A 215 -3.91 14.59 13.98
C SER A 215 -4.07 13.08 13.73
N PHE A 216 -3.49 12.58 12.64
CA PHE A 216 -3.49 11.15 12.33
C PHE A 216 -2.60 10.39 13.32
N VAL A 217 -1.35 10.82 13.51
CA VAL A 217 -0.40 10.20 14.44
C VAL A 217 -0.98 10.16 15.86
N ASP A 218 -1.56 11.25 16.33
CA ASP A 218 -2.22 11.33 17.63
C ASP A 218 -3.40 10.36 17.71
N SER A 219 -4.25 10.30 16.69
CA SER A 219 -5.39 9.36 16.67
C SER A 219 -4.96 7.89 16.62
N THR A 220 -3.83 7.58 15.98
CA THR A 220 -3.31 6.20 15.90
C THR A 220 -2.75 5.68 17.22
N THR A 221 -2.52 6.54 18.22
CA THR A 221 -2.25 6.08 19.59
C THR A 221 -3.44 5.29 20.16
N VAL A 222 -4.65 5.58 19.69
CA VAL A 222 -5.90 4.93 20.13
C VAL A 222 -6.24 3.72 19.26
N PHE A 223 -5.94 3.79 17.95
CA PHE A 223 -6.12 2.68 17.00
C PHE A 223 -4.85 2.52 16.16
N SER A 224 -4.00 1.54 16.47
CA SER A 224 -2.81 1.26 15.67
C SER A 224 -3.18 0.41 14.46
N PRO A 225 -3.25 0.98 13.24
CA PRO A 225 -3.49 0.17 12.05
C PRO A 225 -2.34 -0.81 11.86
N ARG A 226 -2.68 -2.08 11.59
CA ARG A 226 -1.68 -3.08 11.21
C ARG A 226 -1.13 -2.76 9.82
N GLU A 227 0.17 -2.93 9.65
CA GLU A 227 0.81 -2.81 8.34
C GLU A 227 0.13 -3.79 7.37
N PRO A 228 -0.30 -3.35 6.18
CA PRO A 228 -0.89 -4.24 5.20
C PRO A 228 0.17 -5.23 4.71
N PRO A 229 -0.14 -6.55 4.57
CA PRO A 229 0.84 -7.54 4.13
C PRO A 229 1.52 -7.20 2.80
N VAL A 230 0.78 -6.54 1.90
CA VAL A 230 1.26 -6.08 0.60
C VAL A 230 0.56 -4.76 0.24
N HIS A 231 1.30 -3.64 0.28
CA HIS A 231 0.78 -2.32 -0.07
C HIS A 231 0.19 -2.25 -1.49
N MET A 232 0.69 -3.01 -2.45
CA MET A 232 0.14 -3.03 -3.82
C MET A 232 -1.34 -3.46 -3.90
N HIS A 233 -1.85 -4.15 -2.88
CA HIS A 233 -3.24 -4.61 -2.84
C HIS A 233 -4.20 -3.65 -2.12
N THR A 234 -3.68 -2.62 -1.45
CA THR A 234 -4.48 -1.57 -0.82
C THR A 234 -5.14 -0.69 -1.88
N LEU A 235 -6.13 0.12 -1.48
CA LEU A 235 -6.77 1.07 -2.39
C LEU A 235 -5.76 2.09 -2.92
N HIS A 236 -4.88 2.63 -2.06
CA HIS A 236 -3.87 3.60 -2.46
C HIS A 236 -2.82 2.99 -3.39
N GLY A 237 -2.43 1.73 -3.15
CA GLY A 237 -1.51 1.01 -4.02
C GLY A 237 -2.09 0.77 -5.42
N LYS A 238 -3.38 0.43 -5.51
CA LYS A 238 -4.09 0.29 -6.79
C LYS A 238 -4.24 1.61 -7.52
N PHE A 239 -4.56 2.69 -6.80
CA PHE A 239 -4.61 4.04 -7.35
C PHE A 239 -3.26 4.45 -7.93
N GLY A 240 -2.19 4.32 -7.14
CA GLY A 240 -0.83 4.62 -7.58
C GLY A 240 -0.45 3.82 -8.82
N ALA A 241 -0.77 2.51 -8.84
CA ALA A 241 -0.52 1.66 -10.01
C ALA A 241 -1.26 2.14 -11.27
N LYS A 242 -2.54 2.54 -11.15
CA LYS A 242 -3.33 3.03 -12.29
C LYS A 242 -2.90 4.39 -12.81
N MET A 243 -2.56 5.32 -11.92
CA MET A 243 -1.94 6.59 -12.33
C MET A 243 -0.63 6.36 -13.08
N GLN A 244 0.20 5.45 -12.58
CA GLN A 244 1.49 5.08 -13.16
C GLN A 244 1.38 4.34 -14.51
N ASP A 245 0.37 3.49 -14.68
CA ASP A 245 0.02 2.87 -15.97
C ASP A 245 -0.41 3.96 -16.97
N GLY A 246 -1.24 4.91 -16.54
CA GLY A 246 -1.70 6.04 -17.36
C GLY A 246 -0.55 6.92 -17.85
N ILE A 247 0.37 7.31 -16.96
CA ILE A 247 1.57 8.09 -17.29
C ILE A 247 2.44 7.35 -18.30
N PHE A 248 2.61 6.04 -18.11
CA PHE A 248 3.37 5.23 -19.06
C PHE A 248 2.70 5.13 -20.43
N HIS A 249 1.40 4.86 -20.52
CA HIS A 249 0.72 4.83 -21.80
C HIS A 249 0.75 6.19 -22.50
N ALA A 250 0.66 7.29 -21.73
CA ALA A 250 0.82 8.64 -22.26
C ALA A 250 2.23 8.88 -22.83
N SER A 251 3.28 8.34 -22.19
CA SER A 251 4.64 8.46 -22.71
C SER A 251 4.89 7.66 -23.98
N GLN A 252 4.06 6.64 -24.24
CA GLN A 252 4.05 5.88 -25.48
C GLN A 252 3.11 6.47 -26.54
N ASN A 253 2.60 7.70 -26.35
CA ASN A 253 1.57 8.32 -27.20
C ASN A 253 0.26 7.50 -27.32
N ASN A 254 0.01 6.56 -26.40
CA ASN A 254 -1.21 5.76 -26.37
C ASN A 254 -2.25 6.41 -25.46
N PHE A 255 -2.76 7.57 -25.90
CA PHE A 255 -3.66 8.41 -25.10
C PHE A 255 -4.99 7.72 -24.76
N ASP A 256 -5.50 6.86 -25.64
CA ASP A 256 -6.75 6.11 -25.38
C ASP A 256 -6.61 5.15 -24.19
N LEU A 257 -5.49 4.44 -24.12
CA LEU A 257 -5.22 3.54 -23.00
C LEU A 257 -4.84 4.32 -21.74
N ALA A 258 -4.10 5.42 -21.88
CA ALA A 258 -3.76 6.31 -20.79
C ALA A 258 -5.01 6.87 -20.10
N THR A 259 -5.96 7.41 -20.87
CA THR A 259 -7.25 7.93 -20.37
C THR A 259 -8.01 6.84 -19.62
N LYS A 260 -8.10 5.62 -20.17
CA LYS A 260 -8.78 4.49 -19.49
C LYS A 260 -8.15 4.13 -18.14
N ASP A 261 -6.83 4.22 -18.02
CA ASP A 261 -6.16 3.95 -16.75
C ASP A 261 -6.34 5.11 -15.75
N PHE A 262 -6.32 6.36 -16.21
CA PHE A 262 -6.63 7.52 -15.37
C PHE A 262 -8.07 7.52 -14.88
N GLU A 263 -9.05 7.20 -15.73
CA GLU A 263 -10.46 7.06 -15.34
C GLU A 263 -10.62 6.01 -14.22
N LYS A 264 -10.00 4.84 -14.37
CA LYS A 264 -10.00 3.81 -13.32
C LYS A 264 -9.32 4.27 -12.04
N ALA A 265 -8.28 5.10 -12.13
CA ALA A 265 -7.65 5.69 -10.95
C ALA A 265 -8.60 6.67 -10.26
N HIS A 266 -9.29 7.52 -11.02
CA HIS A 266 -10.27 8.47 -10.48
C HIS A 266 -11.46 7.76 -9.81
N GLU A 267 -11.94 6.65 -10.35
CA GLU A 267 -12.96 5.82 -9.68
C GLU A 267 -12.54 5.34 -8.28
N LEU A 268 -11.24 5.19 -8.02
CA LEU A 268 -10.72 4.80 -6.71
C LEU A 268 -10.68 5.96 -5.70
N LEU A 269 -10.67 7.21 -6.18
CA LEU A 269 -10.63 8.40 -5.32
C LEU A 269 -11.90 8.56 -4.47
N ASP A 270 -13.05 8.16 -5.02
CA ASP A 270 -14.33 8.09 -4.33
C ASP A 270 -14.29 7.21 -3.07
N CYS A 271 -13.37 6.24 -3.01
CA CYS A 271 -13.15 5.39 -1.84
C CYS A 271 -11.99 5.85 -0.97
N LEU A 272 -10.94 6.45 -1.56
CA LEU A 272 -9.73 6.84 -0.85
C LEU A 272 -9.92 8.08 0.03
N VAL A 273 -10.61 9.10 -0.46
CA VAL A 273 -10.76 10.38 0.25
C VAL A 273 -11.63 10.24 1.51
N PRO A 274 -12.75 9.50 1.52
CA PRO A 274 -13.55 9.31 2.75
C PRO A 274 -12.79 8.57 3.86
N GLU A 275 -11.84 7.70 3.53
CA GLU A 275 -11.02 7.00 4.52
C GLU A 275 -10.04 7.95 5.23
N ALA A 276 -9.72 9.10 4.61
CA ALA A 276 -8.76 10.08 5.11
C ALA A 276 -7.47 9.43 5.65
N ASP A 277 -7.00 8.39 4.97
CA ASP A 277 -5.81 7.61 5.34
C ASP A 277 -4.52 8.35 4.92
N LEU A 278 -3.60 8.48 5.87
CA LEU A 278 -2.33 9.18 5.67
C LEU A 278 -1.50 8.56 4.54
N MET A 279 -1.53 7.24 4.37
CA MET A 279 -0.80 6.56 3.28
C MET A 279 -1.41 6.86 1.91
N ALA A 280 -2.74 6.90 1.83
CA ALA A 280 -3.45 7.28 0.62
C ALA A 280 -3.07 8.69 0.19
N PHE A 281 -3.03 9.62 1.14
CA PHE A 281 -2.66 10.99 0.85
C PHE A 281 -1.20 11.15 0.44
N ALA A 282 -0.26 10.47 1.11
CA ALA A 282 1.14 10.43 0.71
C ALA A 282 1.30 9.90 -0.72
N GLN A 283 0.55 8.85 -1.10
CA GLN A 283 0.57 8.32 -2.47
C GLN A 283 -0.01 9.30 -3.49
N VAL A 284 -1.08 10.03 -3.14
CA VAL A 284 -1.64 11.09 -3.98
C VAL A 284 -0.62 12.21 -4.19
N PHE A 285 0.07 12.64 -3.13
CA PHE A 285 1.11 13.66 -3.19
C PHE A 285 2.26 13.28 -4.13
N THR A 286 2.74 12.03 -4.05
CA THR A 286 3.76 11.53 -4.99
C THR A 286 3.30 11.61 -6.44
N ILE A 287 2.06 11.20 -6.74
CA ILE A 287 1.52 11.25 -8.11
C ILE A 287 1.33 12.68 -8.60
N LEU A 288 0.84 13.59 -7.75
CA LEU A 288 0.68 15.00 -8.11
C LEU A 288 2.04 15.67 -8.35
N CYS A 289 3.06 15.31 -7.56
CA CYS A 289 4.44 15.74 -7.75
C CYS A 289 4.96 15.29 -9.12
N GLU A 290 4.83 14.00 -9.45
CA GLU A 290 5.25 13.43 -10.74
C GLU A 290 4.54 14.08 -11.92
N LEU A 291 3.21 14.16 -11.89
CA LEU A 291 2.44 14.81 -12.96
C LEU A 291 2.82 16.28 -13.11
N SER A 292 3.09 16.98 -12.01
CA SER A 292 3.50 18.38 -12.04
C SER A 292 4.84 18.54 -12.74
N VAL A 293 5.85 17.73 -12.40
CA VAL A 293 7.16 17.79 -13.07
C VAL A 293 7.06 17.34 -14.53
N ALA A 294 6.38 16.23 -14.81
CA ALA A 294 6.23 15.71 -16.16
C ALA A 294 5.49 16.69 -17.09
N SER A 295 4.58 17.49 -16.55
CA SER A 295 3.88 18.55 -17.31
C SER A 295 4.72 19.80 -17.60
N GLN A 296 5.83 19.99 -16.89
CA GLN A 296 6.72 21.15 -17.06
C GLN A 296 7.90 20.86 -18.00
N GLN A 297 8.19 19.59 -18.28
CA GLN A 297 9.27 19.23 -19.21
C GLN A 297 8.93 19.73 -20.62
N LEU A 298 9.65 20.77 -21.06
CA LEU A 298 9.56 21.29 -22.43
C LEU A 298 10.00 20.18 -23.40
N PRO A 299 9.35 20.02 -24.56
CA PRO A 299 9.72 19.02 -25.59
C PRO A 299 11.11 19.23 -26.23
N MET A 300 11.90 20.19 -25.73
CA MET A 300 13.13 20.68 -26.36
C MET A 300 14.38 19.83 -26.07
N THR A 301 14.38 18.94 -25.07
CA THR A 301 15.59 18.19 -24.69
C THR A 301 15.59 16.73 -25.13
N GLN A 302 14.44 16.12 -25.45
CA GLN A 302 14.37 14.83 -26.16
C GLN A 302 13.07 14.74 -26.99
N PRO A 303 13.12 14.98 -28.32
CA PRO A 303 11.93 14.88 -29.19
C PRO A 303 11.38 13.44 -29.29
N GLU A 304 12.10 12.45 -28.77
CA GLU A 304 11.73 11.03 -28.81
C GLU A 304 10.90 10.58 -27.60
N SER A 305 10.86 11.34 -26.49
CA SER A 305 10.16 10.89 -25.28
C SER A 305 8.63 10.96 -25.38
N GLY A 306 8.06 11.52 -26.45
CA GLY A 306 6.67 11.36 -26.87
C GLY A 306 5.59 11.89 -25.92
N VAL A 307 5.91 12.24 -24.68
CA VAL A 307 4.90 12.64 -23.69
C VAL A 307 4.38 14.01 -24.06
N ASN A 308 3.08 14.13 -24.32
CA ASN A 308 2.45 15.44 -24.51
C ASN A 308 2.31 16.15 -23.14
N PRO A 309 3.09 17.22 -22.86
CA PRO A 309 3.07 17.87 -21.54
C PRO A 309 1.72 18.53 -21.24
N PHE A 310 0.98 18.96 -22.28
CA PHE A 310 -0.37 19.51 -22.12
C PHE A 310 -1.37 18.44 -21.67
N PHE A 311 -1.23 17.21 -22.16
CA PHE A 311 -2.07 16.10 -21.73
C PHE A 311 -1.85 15.81 -20.24
N LEU A 312 -0.61 15.67 -19.79
CA LEU A 312 -0.32 15.43 -18.37
C LEU A 312 -0.70 16.61 -17.47
N LYS A 313 -0.55 17.85 -17.96
CA LYS A 313 -1.04 19.05 -17.26
C LYS A 313 -2.54 18.99 -17.04
N GLU A 314 -3.30 18.56 -18.04
CA GLU A 314 -4.74 18.42 -17.96
C GLU A 314 -5.14 17.26 -17.03
N ILE A 315 -4.47 16.11 -17.11
CA ILE A 315 -4.68 15.00 -16.18
C ILE A 315 -4.41 15.42 -14.74
N ARG A 316 -3.35 16.20 -14.48
CA ARG A 316 -3.07 16.76 -13.15
C ARG A 316 -4.22 17.63 -12.66
N ARG A 317 -4.73 18.53 -13.51
CA ARG A 317 -5.87 19.41 -13.19
C ARG A 317 -7.12 18.59 -12.85
N LEU A 318 -7.49 17.66 -13.72
CA LEU A 318 -8.65 16.78 -13.52
C LEU A 318 -8.54 15.94 -12.25
N THR A 319 -7.33 15.46 -11.93
CA THR A 319 -7.07 14.71 -10.70
C THR A 319 -7.27 15.58 -9.46
N LEU A 320 -6.74 16.80 -9.45
CA LEU A 320 -6.93 17.76 -8.35
C LEU A 320 -8.40 18.16 -8.18
N ASP A 321 -9.09 18.45 -9.28
CA ASP A 321 -10.51 18.84 -9.25
C ASP A 321 -11.38 17.71 -8.68
N HIS A 322 -11.16 16.47 -9.14
CA HIS A 322 -11.89 15.33 -8.64
C HIS A 322 -11.59 15.05 -7.15
N LEU A 323 -10.33 15.12 -6.74
CA LEU A 323 -9.94 15.01 -5.32
C LEU A 323 -10.67 16.03 -4.46
N LEU A 324 -10.72 17.29 -4.92
CA LEU A 324 -11.34 18.37 -4.18
C LEU A 324 -12.87 18.24 -4.14
N ASP A 325 -13.50 17.81 -5.23
CA ASP A 325 -14.95 17.56 -5.26
C ASP A 325 -15.35 16.44 -4.30
N VAL A 326 -14.58 15.34 -4.27
CA VAL A 326 -14.79 14.26 -3.30
C VAL A 326 -14.51 14.76 -1.88
N ALA A 327 -13.45 15.54 -1.65
CA ALA A 327 -13.13 16.10 -0.34
C ALA A 327 -14.25 17.03 0.18
N ARG A 328 -14.80 17.91 -0.66
CA ARG A 328 -15.94 18.78 -0.32
C ARG A 328 -17.20 18.00 0.06
N LYS A 329 -17.38 16.82 -0.53
CA LYS A 329 -18.54 15.96 -0.26
C LYS A 329 -18.44 15.25 1.10
N TYR A 330 -17.24 14.87 1.53
CA TYR A 330 -17.05 14.00 2.70
C TYR A 330 -16.33 14.66 3.89
N LEU A 331 -15.58 15.73 3.66
CA LEU A 331 -14.78 16.41 4.68
C LEU A 331 -15.32 17.82 4.95
N LYS A 332 -15.32 18.21 6.22
CA LYS A 332 -15.69 19.56 6.67
C LYS A 332 -14.74 20.62 6.11
N ASP A 333 -15.20 21.86 6.03
CA ASP A 333 -14.41 23.01 5.53
C ASP A 333 -13.12 23.21 6.34
N GLU A 334 -13.17 22.92 7.64
CA GLU A 334 -12.03 23.06 8.56
C GLU A 334 -11.06 21.88 8.49
N HIS A 335 -11.40 20.82 7.75
CA HIS A 335 -10.56 19.62 7.71
C HIS A 335 -9.22 19.91 7.01
N PRO A 336 -8.06 19.66 7.64
CA PRO A 336 -6.75 20.03 7.09
C PRO A 336 -6.48 19.47 5.70
N LEU A 337 -6.84 18.20 5.45
CA LEU A 337 -6.73 17.57 4.11
C LEU A 337 -7.50 18.33 3.02
N ARG A 338 -8.71 18.82 3.31
CA ARG A 338 -9.48 19.58 2.34
C ARG A 338 -8.81 20.92 2.05
N GLN A 339 -8.33 21.61 3.08
CA GLN A 339 -7.59 22.86 2.91
C GLN A 339 -6.31 22.67 2.10
N CYS A 340 -5.58 21.57 2.29
CA CYS A 340 -4.43 21.24 1.44
C CYS A 340 -4.82 21.16 -0.04
N LEU A 341 -5.91 20.47 -0.36
CA LEU A 341 -6.37 20.28 -1.75
C LEU A 341 -6.84 21.60 -2.38
N GLU A 342 -7.50 22.46 -1.60
CA GLU A 342 -7.90 23.81 -2.04
C GLU A 342 -6.67 24.67 -2.36
N ILE A 343 -5.66 24.68 -1.48
CA ILE A 343 -4.42 25.44 -1.69
C ILE A 343 -3.63 24.91 -2.90
N LEU A 344 -3.60 23.60 -3.11
CA LEU A 344 -2.92 22.97 -4.25
C LEU A 344 -3.49 23.39 -5.62
N GLN A 345 -4.74 23.88 -5.70
CA GLN A 345 -5.27 24.47 -6.93
C GLN A 345 -4.68 25.85 -7.23
N GLU A 346 -4.19 26.57 -6.21
CA GLU A 346 -3.73 27.96 -6.31
C GLU A 346 -2.20 28.11 -6.36
N VAL A 347 -1.46 27.10 -5.89
CA VAL A 347 0.00 27.10 -5.88
C VAL A 347 0.56 26.91 -7.30
N GLU A 348 1.52 27.75 -7.68
CA GLU A 348 2.20 27.66 -8.99
C GLU A 348 3.21 26.50 -9.03
N ASP A 349 4.06 26.39 -8.00
CA ASP A 349 5.12 25.37 -7.90
C ASP A 349 4.68 24.16 -7.06
N ILE A 350 3.66 23.46 -7.56
CA ILE A 350 3.04 22.33 -6.86
C ILE A 350 4.07 21.27 -6.42
N HIS A 351 5.04 20.93 -7.27
CA HIS A 351 5.95 19.83 -6.95
C HIS A 351 6.89 20.19 -5.79
N ARG A 352 7.40 21.43 -5.73
CA ARG A 352 8.23 21.90 -4.61
C ARG A 352 7.43 21.92 -3.30
N SER A 353 6.23 22.51 -3.34
CA SER A 353 5.36 22.59 -2.17
C SER A 353 4.96 21.21 -1.63
N LEU A 354 4.76 20.22 -2.51
CA LEU A 354 4.51 18.84 -2.12
C LEU A 354 5.74 18.15 -1.52
N VAL A 355 6.95 18.42 -2.03
CA VAL A 355 8.21 17.91 -1.45
C VAL A 355 8.38 18.45 -0.02
N GLU A 356 8.22 19.76 0.18
CA GLU A 356 8.33 20.40 1.50
C GLU A 356 7.28 19.88 2.48
N SER A 357 6.03 19.73 2.02
CA SER A 357 4.95 19.15 2.83
C SER A 357 5.24 17.70 3.23
N MET A 358 5.70 16.87 2.29
CA MET A 358 6.05 15.47 2.56
C MET A 358 7.21 15.35 3.56
N HIS A 359 8.23 16.21 3.46
CA HIS A 359 9.34 16.25 4.42
C HIS A 359 8.82 16.43 5.85
N LYS A 360 7.93 17.39 6.06
CA LYS A 360 7.34 17.66 7.38
C LYS A 360 6.47 16.52 7.89
N MET A 361 5.66 15.91 7.02
CA MET A 361 4.86 14.75 7.38
C MET A 361 5.73 13.55 7.80
N VAL A 362 6.88 13.34 7.15
CA VAL A 362 7.85 12.29 7.52
C VAL A 362 8.44 12.54 8.90
N ASP A 363 8.87 13.77 9.19
CA ASP A 363 9.45 14.13 10.49
C ASP A 363 8.49 13.85 11.65
N ILE A 364 7.21 14.20 11.47
CA ILE A 364 6.16 13.93 12.46
C ILE A 364 5.90 12.43 12.57
N SER A 365 5.74 11.73 11.45
CA SER A 365 5.37 10.31 11.45
C SER A 365 6.44 9.38 11.99
N LEU A 366 7.73 9.70 11.78
CA LEU A 366 8.84 8.92 12.34
C LEU A 366 8.97 9.05 13.86
N GLN A 367 8.41 10.12 14.45
CA GLN A 367 8.34 10.31 15.90
C GLN A 367 7.09 9.65 16.51
N GLY A 368 6.13 9.27 15.68
CA GLY A 368 4.89 8.62 16.10
C GLY A 368 5.09 7.19 16.62
N PRO A 369 4.08 6.62 17.29
CA PRO A 369 4.15 5.27 17.86
C PRO A 369 4.20 4.18 16.79
N ASN A 370 3.86 4.52 15.55
CA ASN A 370 3.73 3.57 14.45
C ASN A 370 4.88 3.71 13.44
N ALA A 371 5.98 3.01 13.72
CA ALA A 371 7.22 3.08 12.93
C ALA A 371 7.00 2.78 11.44
N TRP A 372 6.13 1.83 11.08
CA TRP A 372 5.97 1.42 9.68
C TRP A 372 5.31 2.51 8.81
N THR A 373 4.37 3.29 9.38
CA THR A 373 3.74 4.42 8.67
C THR A 373 4.76 5.49 8.31
N GLY A 374 5.65 5.83 9.24
CA GLY A 374 6.75 6.76 8.99
C GLY A 374 7.69 6.28 7.88
N LEU A 375 8.00 4.98 7.85
CA LEU A 375 8.82 4.38 6.79
C LEU A 375 8.13 4.42 5.41
N TYR A 376 6.82 4.19 5.36
CA TYR A 376 6.04 4.32 4.12
C TYR A 376 6.04 5.76 3.60
N LEU A 377 5.80 6.74 4.49
CA LEU A 377 5.84 8.16 4.11
C LEU A 377 7.22 8.57 3.63
N MET A 378 8.28 8.07 4.27
CA MET A 378 9.65 8.35 3.88
C MET A 378 9.98 7.75 2.50
N GLU A 379 9.43 6.57 2.17
CA GLU A 379 9.52 6.01 0.81
C GLU A 379 8.85 6.93 -0.21
N ARG A 380 7.62 7.38 0.06
CA ARG A 380 6.88 8.32 -0.79
C ARG A 380 7.57 9.69 -0.91
N TYR A 381 8.23 10.16 0.14
CA TYR A 381 9.06 11.36 0.10
C TYR A 381 10.27 11.20 -0.83
N CYS A 382 10.96 10.05 -0.75
CA CYS A 382 12.05 9.74 -1.68
C CYS A 382 11.57 9.68 -3.13
N ASP A 383 10.34 9.22 -3.38
CA ASP A 383 9.73 9.26 -4.71
C ASP A 383 9.44 10.69 -5.17
N CYS A 384 8.92 11.57 -4.29
CA CYS A 384 8.76 13.00 -4.61
C CYS A 384 10.10 13.65 -4.97
N LEU A 385 11.16 13.40 -4.19
CA LEU A 385 12.51 13.92 -4.48
C LEU A 385 13.05 13.36 -5.82
N TYR A 386 12.78 12.10 -6.12
CA TYR A 386 13.12 11.48 -7.40
C TYR A 386 12.45 12.21 -8.57
N HIS A 387 11.13 12.40 -8.50
CA HIS A 387 10.39 13.06 -9.57
C HIS A 387 10.77 14.54 -9.70
N ALA A 388 11.01 15.24 -8.60
CA ALA A 388 11.47 16.63 -8.59
C ALA A 388 12.92 16.82 -9.06
N GLY A 389 13.68 15.74 -9.28
CA GLY A 389 15.09 15.81 -9.69
C GLY A 389 16.04 16.30 -8.59
N ILE A 390 15.65 16.19 -7.31
CA ILE A 390 16.44 16.64 -6.16
C ILE A 390 17.33 15.47 -5.69
N SER A 391 18.38 15.16 -6.47
CA SER A 391 19.16 13.93 -6.27
C SER A 391 19.94 13.90 -4.96
N GLY A 392 20.55 15.01 -4.51
CA GLY A 392 21.40 15.02 -3.32
C GLY A 392 20.64 14.61 -2.05
N GLU A 393 19.50 15.25 -1.79
CA GLU A 393 18.65 14.92 -0.65
C GLU A 393 18.03 13.52 -0.80
N ARG A 394 17.57 13.16 -2.01
CA ARG A 394 17.01 11.82 -2.28
C ARG A 394 17.97 10.72 -1.84
N GLN A 395 19.25 10.84 -2.19
CA GLN A 395 20.28 9.86 -1.86
C GLN A 395 20.46 9.71 -0.34
N THR A 396 20.55 10.84 0.37
CA THR A 396 20.68 10.86 1.84
C THR A 396 19.48 10.21 2.49
N GLN A 397 18.26 10.60 2.08
CA GLN A 397 17.03 10.09 2.67
C GLN A 397 16.82 8.62 2.33
N ARG A 398 17.12 8.18 1.11
CA ARG A 398 16.97 6.77 0.71
C ARG A 398 17.97 5.85 1.41
N ALA A 399 19.21 6.30 1.63
CA ALA A 399 20.18 5.57 2.44
C ALA A 399 19.72 5.45 3.91
N ARG A 400 19.17 6.53 4.48
CA ARG A 400 18.56 6.52 5.82
C ARG A 400 17.35 5.57 5.88
N LEU A 401 16.48 5.61 4.86
CA LEU A 401 15.32 4.71 4.75
C LEU A 401 15.76 3.24 4.75
N LEU A 402 16.79 2.89 3.97
CA LEU A 402 17.32 1.53 3.92
C LEU A 402 17.77 1.06 5.32
N GLN A 403 18.54 1.89 6.03
CA GLN A 403 19.01 1.56 7.39
C GLN A 403 17.84 1.33 8.35
N LEU A 404 16.85 2.22 8.34
CA LEU A 404 15.67 2.10 9.19
C LEU A 404 14.86 0.84 8.85
N GLN A 405 14.61 0.57 7.57
CA GLN A 405 13.88 -0.62 7.13
C GLN A 405 14.66 -1.92 7.47
N GLU A 406 15.99 -1.93 7.35
CA GLU A 406 16.81 -3.08 7.76
C GLU A 406 16.69 -3.33 9.26
N SER A 407 16.70 -2.28 10.09
CA SER A 407 16.53 -2.41 11.54
C SER A 407 15.14 -2.89 11.94
N GLN A 408 14.11 -2.43 11.24
CA GLN A 408 12.71 -2.71 11.58
C GLN A 408 12.26 -4.08 11.07
N TYR A 409 12.58 -4.41 9.82
CA TYR A 409 12.02 -5.58 9.13
C TYR A 409 13.03 -6.71 8.94
N GLY A 410 14.33 -6.42 9.03
CA GLY A 410 15.42 -7.32 8.70
C GLY A 410 15.86 -7.23 7.23
N LYS A 411 17.06 -7.73 6.95
CA LYS A 411 17.79 -7.48 5.70
C LYS A 411 17.22 -8.10 4.42
N THR A 412 16.30 -9.05 4.54
CA THR A 412 15.82 -9.88 3.42
C THR A 412 14.39 -9.58 2.99
N ARG A 413 13.72 -8.63 3.65
CA ARG A 413 12.32 -8.30 3.35
C ARG A 413 12.20 -7.61 2.00
N GLY A 414 11.07 -7.84 1.32
CA GLY A 414 10.88 -7.38 -0.05
C GLY A 414 11.00 -5.87 -0.23
N ASN A 415 10.47 -5.08 0.72
CA ASN A 415 10.61 -3.62 0.73
C ASN A 415 12.06 -3.17 0.97
N VAL A 416 12.78 -3.81 1.90
CA VAL A 416 14.21 -3.55 2.15
C VAL A 416 15.04 -3.77 0.90
N LEU A 417 14.83 -4.90 0.20
CA LEU A 417 15.55 -5.20 -1.02
C LEU A 417 15.16 -4.28 -2.18
N TRP A 418 13.90 -3.82 -2.23
CA TRP A 418 13.46 -2.80 -3.19
C TRP A 418 14.18 -1.47 -2.96
N THR A 419 14.28 -1.03 -1.71
CA THR A 419 15.04 0.18 -1.35
C THR A 419 16.53 0.01 -1.66
N LEU A 420 17.12 -1.16 -1.42
CA LEU A 420 18.51 -1.45 -1.79
C LEU A 420 18.75 -1.31 -3.31
N THR A 421 17.82 -1.79 -4.14
CA THR A 421 17.92 -1.57 -5.60
C THR A 421 17.82 -0.09 -5.97
N ASN A 422 17.00 0.70 -5.27
CA ASN A 422 16.91 2.14 -5.51
C ASN A 422 18.15 2.91 -5.02
N VAL A 423 18.83 2.43 -3.96
CA VAL A 423 20.15 2.96 -3.53
C VAL A 423 21.22 2.63 -4.57
N ALA A 424 21.14 1.47 -5.23
CA ALA A 424 22.03 1.13 -6.34
C ALA A 424 21.85 2.09 -7.53
N ASP A 425 20.61 2.47 -7.84
CA ASP A 425 20.28 3.49 -8.84
C ASP A 425 20.90 4.85 -8.54
N ASP A 426 20.85 5.25 -7.26
CA ASP A 426 21.51 6.47 -6.79
C ASP A 426 23.02 6.45 -7.03
N TYR A 427 23.69 5.33 -6.76
CA TYR A 427 25.10 5.16 -7.08
C TYR A 427 25.38 5.20 -8.59
N LEU A 428 24.50 4.62 -9.39
CA LEU A 428 24.64 4.65 -10.84
C LEU A 428 24.52 6.07 -11.40
N GLU A 429 23.57 6.88 -10.91
CA GLU A 429 23.45 8.30 -11.30
C GLU A 429 24.69 9.12 -10.94
N MET A 430 25.40 8.75 -9.87
CA MET A 430 26.69 9.34 -9.49
C MET A 430 27.90 8.76 -10.23
N PHE A 431 27.69 7.89 -11.22
CA PHE A 431 28.74 7.14 -11.92
C PHE A 431 29.62 6.29 -10.98
N GLN A 432 29.14 5.95 -9.78
CA GLN A 432 29.81 5.07 -8.83
C GLN A 432 29.50 3.60 -9.16
N PHE A 433 29.90 3.16 -10.36
CA PHE A 433 29.49 1.89 -10.95
C PHE A 433 29.73 0.68 -10.06
N LYS A 434 30.89 0.63 -9.39
CA LYS A 434 31.25 -0.49 -8.50
C LYS A 434 30.26 -0.63 -7.33
N ARG A 435 29.87 0.48 -6.70
CA ARG A 435 28.91 0.47 -5.58
C ARG A 435 27.50 0.10 -6.05
N ALA A 436 27.11 0.58 -7.22
CA ALA A 436 25.85 0.18 -7.84
C ALA A 436 25.80 -1.35 -8.08
N GLU A 437 26.86 -1.93 -8.64
CA GLU A 437 26.95 -3.38 -8.86
C GLU A 437 26.94 -4.19 -7.57
N GLU A 438 27.66 -3.73 -6.55
CA GLU A 438 27.67 -4.35 -5.23
C GLU A 438 26.26 -4.39 -4.65
N CYS A 439 25.53 -3.27 -4.66
CA CYS A 439 24.16 -3.22 -4.16
C CYS A 439 23.18 -4.09 -4.98
N TYR A 440 23.26 -4.09 -6.31
CA TYR A 440 22.42 -4.95 -7.15
C TYR A 440 22.71 -6.43 -6.94
N SER A 441 23.98 -6.81 -6.86
CA SER A 441 24.41 -8.19 -6.61
C SER A 441 23.99 -8.65 -5.21
N GLU A 442 24.10 -7.78 -4.22
CA GLU A 442 23.64 -8.03 -2.86
C GLU A 442 22.11 -8.21 -2.80
N ALA A 443 21.35 -7.37 -3.52
CA ALA A 443 19.90 -7.53 -3.62
C ALA A 443 19.51 -8.89 -4.23
N LEU A 444 20.22 -9.36 -5.27
CA LEU A 444 20.03 -10.70 -5.85
C LEU A 444 20.30 -11.80 -4.84
N GLN A 445 21.45 -11.75 -4.16
CA GLN A 445 21.85 -12.76 -3.19
C GLN A 445 20.84 -12.86 -2.03
N ARG A 446 20.43 -11.71 -1.47
CA ARG A 446 19.47 -11.65 -0.38
C ARG A 446 18.07 -12.10 -0.82
N ALA A 447 17.66 -11.78 -2.05
CA ALA A 447 16.40 -12.25 -2.61
C ALA A 447 16.40 -13.77 -2.84
N ASP A 448 17.54 -14.34 -3.25
CA ASP A 448 17.65 -15.78 -3.47
C ASP A 448 17.52 -16.59 -2.19
N PHE A 449 18.03 -16.06 -1.08
CA PHE A 449 17.99 -16.69 0.24
C PHE A 449 16.67 -16.45 0.99
N GLY A 450 16.12 -15.23 0.89
CA GLY A 450 15.08 -14.76 1.83
C GLY A 450 13.70 -14.52 1.24
N LEU A 451 13.53 -14.58 -0.08
CA LEU A 451 12.23 -14.32 -0.73
C LEU A 451 11.72 -15.54 -1.50
N GLY A 452 10.39 -15.61 -1.62
CA GLY A 452 9.68 -16.59 -2.46
C GLY A 452 8.75 -15.90 -3.47
N GLY A 453 8.28 -16.68 -4.44
CA GLY A 453 7.21 -16.30 -5.35
C GLY A 453 7.42 -14.96 -6.08
N TYR A 454 6.40 -14.11 -6.05
CA TYR A 454 6.38 -12.83 -6.78
C TYR A 454 7.45 -11.85 -6.29
N ALA A 455 7.64 -11.77 -4.96
CA ALA A 455 8.60 -10.83 -4.37
C ALA A 455 10.02 -11.12 -4.86
N LYS A 456 10.43 -12.39 -4.88
CA LYS A 456 11.74 -12.81 -5.40
C LYS A 456 11.90 -12.43 -6.88
N ALA A 457 10.91 -12.75 -7.72
CA ALA A 457 10.95 -12.45 -9.15
C ALA A 457 11.05 -10.93 -9.40
N LYS A 458 10.28 -10.11 -8.66
CA LYS A 458 10.30 -8.65 -8.77
C LYS A 458 11.66 -8.05 -8.43
N ILE A 459 12.30 -8.49 -7.35
CA ILE A 459 13.64 -8.01 -6.97
C ILE A 459 14.70 -8.45 -7.97
N ARG A 460 14.66 -9.72 -8.40
CA ARG A 460 15.61 -10.24 -9.40
C ARG A 460 15.50 -9.47 -10.72
N PHE A 461 14.29 -9.25 -11.20
CA PHE A 461 14.04 -8.43 -12.38
C PHE A 461 14.70 -7.05 -12.27
N ALA A 462 14.42 -6.33 -11.17
CA ALA A 462 14.93 -4.96 -10.99
C ALA A 462 16.45 -4.93 -10.88
N ALA A 463 17.05 -5.90 -10.19
CA ALA A 463 18.50 -5.97 -10.04
C ALA A 463 19.20 -6.33 -11.36
N PHE A 464 18.65 -7.25 -12.16
CA PHE A 464 19.20 -7.56 -13.48
C PHE A 464 19.06 -6.39 -14.47
N GLU A 465 17.91 -5.72 -14.50
CA GLU A 465 17.73 -4.48 -15.28
C GLU A 465 18.75 -3.41 -14.86
N GLY A 466 18.96 -3.24 -13.55
CA GLY A 466 19.95 -2.33 -12.99
C GLY A 466 21.39 -2.65 -13.41
N LEU A 467 21.80 -3.93 -13.30
CA LEU A 467 23.12 -4.39 -13.76
C LEU A 467 23.31 -4.18 -15.27
N ALA A 468 22.27 -4.39 -16.07
CA ALA A 468 22.33 -4.09 -17.50
C ALA A 468 22.59 -2.61 -17.77
N ARG A 469 21.89 -1.73 -17.02
CA ARG A 469 22.11 -0.27 -17.11
C ARG A 469 23.52 0.13 -16.67
N VAL A 470 24.07 -0.48 -15.61
CA VAL A 470 25.46 -0.22 -15.21
C VAL A 470 26.43 -0.55 -16.34
N ALA A 471 26.28 -1.74 -16.94
CA ALA A 471 27.14 -2.18 -18.04
C ALA A 471 27.04 -1.25 -19.26
N LEU A 472 25.83 -0.83 -19.61
CA LEU A 472 25.59 0.11 -20.71
C LEU A 472 26.22 1.49 -20.46
N VAL A 473 25.93 2.12 -19.31
CA VAL A 473 26.44 3.47 -19.00
C VAL A 473 27.96 3.45 -18.87
N ARG A 474 28.53 2.41 -18.25
CA ARG A 474 29.99 2.24 -18.18
C ARG A 474 30.61 2.15 -19.57
N SER A 475 30.02 1.37 -20.47
CA SER A 475 30.47 1.20 -21.85
C SER A 475 30.44 2.53 -22.62
N GLN A 476 29.37 3.32 -22.45
CA GLN A 476 29.24 4.65 -23.04
C GLN A 476 30.28 5.64 -22.52
N VAL A 477 30.48 5.71 -21.19
CA VAL A 477 31.47 6.61 -20.57
C VAL A 477 32.90 6.25 -20.99
N GLN A 478 33.23 4.96 -21.04
CA GLN A 478 34.54 4.49 -21.53
C GLN A 478 34.76 4.86 -23.00
N SER A 479 33.72 4.72 -23.83
CA SER A 479 33.77 5.11 -25.25
C SER A 479 33.99 6.61 -25.43
N ALA A 480 33.26 7.44 -24.68
CA ALA A 480 33.42 8.90 -24.70
C ALA A 480 34.82 9.33 -24.23
N SER A 481 35.31 8.76 -23.12
CA SER A 481 36.64 9.04 -22.60
C SER A 481 37.75 8.67 -23.61
N ALA A 482 37.62 7.53 -24.28
CA ALA A 482 38.54 7.14 -25.34
C ALA A 482 38.53 8.16 -26.50
N ALA A 483 37.37 8.57 -27.00
CA ALA A 483 37.26 9.55 -28.08
C ALA A 483 37.95 10.89 -27.74
N TRP A 484 37.85 11.34 -26.48
CA TRP A 484 38.44 12.61 -26.04
C TRP A 484 39.96 12.50 -25.83
N GLY A 485 40.46 11.38 -25.32
CA GLY A 485 41.90 11.14 -25.15
C GLY A 485 42.68 10.99 -26.46
N HIS A 486 42.04 10.53 -27.54
CA HIS A 486 42.67 10.37 -28.85
C HIS A 486 42.89 11.71 -29.57
N SER A 487 42.12 12.75 -29.22
CA SER A 487 42.36 14.10 -29.75
C SER A 487 43.67 14.73 -29.22
N ALA A 488 44.29 14.14 -28.18
CA ALA A 488 45.50 14.65 -27.53
C ALA A 488 46.77 13.79 -27.75
N SER A 489 46.65 12.53 -28.19
CA SER A 489 47.82 11.65 -28.38
C SER A 489 47.57 10.63 -29.49
N GLY A 490 48.28 10.77 -30.63
CA GLY A 490 48.08 9.95 -31.83
C GLY A 490 48.59 8.50 -31.71
N PHE A 491 47.92 7.66 -30.91
CA PHE A 491 48.27 6.24 -30.72
C PHE A 491 47.11 5.28 -31.00
N ASN A 492 47.27 4.40 -32.00
CA ASN A 492 46.26 3.45 -32.50
C ASN A 492 45.99 2.22 -31.60
N ILE A 493 46.86 1.89 -30.64
CA ILE A 493 46.74 0.68 -29.78
C ILE A 493 45.61 0.83 -28.75
N SER A 494 45.26 2.07 -28.37
CA SER A 494 44.20 2.38 -27.40
C SER A 494 42.79 2.08 -27.92
N LEU A 495 42.60 2.14 -29.25
CA LEU A 495 41.29 2.07 -29.89
C LEU A 495 40.74 0.64 -29.98
N GLN A 496 41.60 -0.37 -30.13
CA GLN A 496 41.17 -1.78 -30.12
C GLN A 496 40.77 -2.27 -28.72
N GLN A 497 41.49 -1.83 -27.68
CA GLN A 497 41.17 -2.21 -26.30
C GLN A 497 39.88 -1.54 -25.79
N SER A 498 39.62 -0.29 -26.16
CA SER A 498 38.36 0.39 -25.84
C SER A 498 37.17 -0.24 -26.58
N SER A 499 37.37 -0.62 -27.84
CA SER A 499 36.36 -1.30 -28.66
C SER A 499 35.99 -2.67 -28.10
N SER A 500 36.96 -3.48 -27.66
CA SER A 500 36.70 -4.78 -27.02
C SER A 500 35.88 -4.62 -25.73
N ARG A 501 36.29 -3.69 -24.85
CA ARG A 501 35.59 -3.45 -23.57
C ARG A 501 34.17 -2.95 -23.77
N ARG A 502 33.93 -2.14 -24.81
CA ARG A 502 32.59 -1.67 -25.17
C ARG A 502 31.67 -2.85 -25.51
N LEU A 503 32.16 -3.78 -26.35
CA LEU A 503 31.41 -4.97 -26.75
C LEU A 503 31.15 -5.91 -25.57
N ASP A 504 32.12 -6.09 -24.67
CA ASP A 504 31.96 -6.90 -23.46
C ASP A 504 30.83 -6.33 -22.58
N GLY A 505 30.80 -5.01 -22.38
CA GLY A 505 29.75 -4.35 -21.61
C GLY A 505 28.35 -4.45 -22.25
N LEU A 506 28.26 -4.32 -23.58
CA LEU A 506 26.97 -4.50 -24.28
C LEU A 506 26.48 -5.95 -24.21
N THR A 507 27.39 -6.92 -24.32
CA THR A 507 27.07 -8.34 -24.21
C THR A 507 26.60 -8.69 -22.80
N GLU A 508 27.25 -8.15 -21.78
CA GLU A 508 26.81 -8.28 -20.39
C GLU A 508 25.43 -7.65 -20.16
N ALA A 509 25.18 -6.46 -20.71
CA ALA A 509 23.89 -5.80 -20.63
C ALA A 509 22.78 -6.66 -21.28
N LEU A 510 23.02 -7.19 -22.48
CA LEU A 510 22.08 -8.06 -23.18
C LEU A 510 21.76 -9.33 -22.39
N ARG A 511 22.79 -9.97 -21.82
CA ARG A 511 22.62 -11.16 -20.95
C ARG A 511 21.73 -10.85 -19.75
N ASN A 512 21.97 -9.72 -19.08
CA ASN A 512 21.19 -9.31 -17.91
C ASN A 512 19.74 -8.96 -18.28
N LEU A 513 19.50 -8.33 -19.43
CA LEU A 513 18.14 -8.05 -19.92
C LEU A 513 17.36 -9.34 -20.24
N HIS A 514 18.00 -10.35 -20.82
CA HIS A 514 17.37 -11.67 -20.99
C HIS A 514 16.99 -12.32 -19.66
N LEU A 515 17.83 -12.19 -18.63
CA LEU A 515 17.52 -12.70 -17.29
C LEU A 515 16.33 -11.94 -16.67
N ALA A 516 16.28 -10.62 -16.80
CA ALA A 516 15.15 -9.82 -16.34
C ALA A 516 13.85 -10.23 -17.05
N GLU A 517 13.86 -10.32 -18.38
CA GLU A 517 12.71 -10.77 -19.17
C GLU A 517 12.24 -12.18 -18.76
N ALA A 518 13.17 -13.12 -18.57
CA ALA A 518 12.85 -14.46 -18.12
C ALA A 518 12.17 -14.47 -16.74
N GLU A 519 12.57 -13.61 -15.80
CA GLU A 519 11.88 -13.48 -14.51
C GLU A 519 10.47 -12.90 -14.65
N ALA A 520 10.28 -11.92 -15.55
CA ALA A 520 8.96 -11.34 -15.81
C ALA A 520 8.01 -12.35 -16.47
N LEU A 521 8.48 -13.13 -17.44
CA LEU A 521 7.67 -14.13 -18.17
C LEU A 521 7.22 -15.31 -17.31
N LYS A 522 7.91 -15.61 -16.21
CA LYS A 522 7.50 -16.68 -15.28
C LYS A 522 6.15 -16.41 -14.62
N ARG A 523 5.61 -15.19 -14.68
CA ARG A 523 4.38 -14.83 -13.99
C ARG A 523 3.46 -13.92 -14.81
N SER A 524 2.18 -14.25 -14.80
CA SER A 524 1.13 -13.46 -15.46
C SER A 524 0.79 -12.15 -14.74
N ASP A 525 1.27 -11.97 -13.51
CA ASP A 525 1.01 -10.80 -12.65
C ASP A 525 2.09 -9.71 -12.77
N PHE A 526 3.11 -9.92 -13.60
CA PHE A 526 4.17 -8.93 -13.80
C PHE A 526 3.63 -7.72 -14.56
N SER A 527 4.04 -6.51 -14.15
CA SER A 527 3.63 -5.27 -14.82
C SER A 527 4.09 -5.29 -16.28
N SER A 528 3.12 -5.31 -17.21
CA SER A 528 3.34 -5.28 -18.66
C SER A 528 4.26 -4.13 -19.08
N ARG A 529 4.17 -3.00 -18.37
CA ARG A 529 5.04 -1.82 -18.53
C ARG A 529 6.52 -2.13 -18.32
N ARG A 530 6.88 -2.82 -17.24
CA ARG A 530 8.29 -3.13 -16.93
C ARG A 530 8.86 -4.11 -17.94
N LEU A 531 8.08 -5.12 -18.30
CA LEU A 531 8.45 -6.06 -19.36
C LEU A 531 8.67 -5.34 -20.69
N ALA A 532 7.74 -4.46 -21.10
CA ALA A 532 7.88 -3.67 -22.32
C ALA A 532 9.16 -2.82 -22.32
N ARG A 533 9.51 -2.18 -21.20
CA ARG A 533 10.75 -1.40 -21.06
C ARG A 533 12.00 -2.26 -21.24
N VAL A 534 12.02 -3.45 -20.64
CA VAL A 534 13.16 -4.38 -20.79
C VAL A 534 13.27 -4.89 -22.22
N CYS A 535 12.16 -5.24 -22.88
CA CYS A 535 12.16 -5.64 -24.28
C CYS A 535 12.70 -4.53 -25.20
N LEU A 536 12.25 -3.29 -25.01
CA LEU A 536 12.76 -2.13 -25.75
C LEU A 536 14.25 -1.91 -25.52
N SER A 537 14.70 -2.00 -24.26
CA SER A 537 16.12 -1.84 -23.91
C SER A 537 16.97 -2.93 -24.53
N ARG A 538 16.45 -4.16 -24.59
CA ARG A 538 17.10 -5.32 -25.22
C ARG A 538 17.28 -5.09 -26.72
N GLU A 539 16.22 -4.65 -27.41
CA GLU A 539 16.27 -4.34 -28.85
C GLU A 539 17.30 -3.24 -29.17
N VAL A 540 17.34 -2.19 -28.34
CA VAL A 540 18.33 -1.11 -28.48
C VAL A 540 19.75 -1.64 -28.32
N VAL A 541 20.03 -2.40 -27.25
CA VAL A 541 21.36 -2.97 -26.98
C VAL A 541 21.76 -3.95 -28.09
N GLN A 542 20.84 -4.79 -28.56
CA GLN A 542 21.10 -5.72 -29.65
C GLN A 542 21.47 -4.98 -30.94
N LYS A 543 20.72 -3.93 -31.29
CA LYS A 543 21.03 -3.09 -32.46
C LYS A 543 22.39 -2.40 -32.33
N GLU A 544 22.77 -1.95 -31.12
CA GLU A 544 24.10 -1.39 -30.89
C GLU A 544 25.22 -2.42 -31.11
N ILE A 545 25.03 -3.67 -30.67
CA ILE A 545 25.98 -4.77 -30.90
C ILE A 545 26.11 -5.06 -32.40
N GLU A 546 24.98 -5.17 -33.12
CA GLU A 546 24.94 -5.41 -34.57
C GLU A 546 25.65 -4.28 -35.33
N ASN A 547 25.37 -3.02 -35.00
CA ASN A 547 26.04 -1.86 -35.58
C ASN A 547 27.55 -1.89 -35.32
N PHE A 548 27.96 -2.26 -34.11
CA PHE A 548 29.38 -2.36 -33.76
C PHE A 548 30.08 -3.45 -34.59
N ILE A 549 29.49 -4.64 -34.73
CA ILE A 549 30.03 -5.73 -35.55
C ILE A 549 30.14 -5.30 -37.01
N ASN A 550 29.07 -4.74 -37.59
CA ASN A 550 29.05 -4.29 -38.98
C ASN A 550 30.11 -3.19 -39.26
N SER A 551 30.34 -2.29 -38.29
CA SER A 551 31.35 -1.24 -38.43
C SER A 551 32.78 -1.77 -38.42
N ARG A 552 33.02 -2.91 -37.76
CA ARG A 552 34.33 -3.57 -37.71
C ARG A 552 34.63 -4.33 -38.99
N ASP A 553 33.63 -4.97 -39.57
CA ASP A 553 33.77 -5.74 -40.82
C ASP A 553 33.93 -4.83 -42.06
N ALA A 554 33.56 -3.55 -41.95
CA ALA A 554 33.72 -2.54 -42.99
C ALA A 554 35.09 -1.81 -42.98
N GLN A 555 35.88 -1.97 -41.90
CA GLN A 555 37.24 -1.43 -41.75
C GLN A 555 38.29 -2.48 -42.11
#